data_AF-A0A7Y4RYX9-F1
#
_entry.id   AF-A0A7Y4RYX9-F1
#
_cell.length_a   1.000
_cell.length_b   1.000
_cell.length_c   1.000
_cell.angle_alpha   90.00
_cell.angle_beta   90.00
_cell.angle_gamma   90.00
#
_symmetry.space_group_name_H-M   'P 1'
#
loop_
_entity.id
_entity.type
_entity.pdbx_description
1 polymer ?
#
loop_
_entity_poly.entity_id
_entity_poly.type
_entity_poly.pdbx_seq_one_letter_code
_entity_poly.pdbx_strand_id
1 'polypeptide(L)'
;MNKLLLIAVSTFFLTACADKKQYEQAVLEQMQKEQDIKDYKIDPELMTKCVVDTTSTNMPGVFALDPNRMMAYRNYAKMLNLAKSEDPKKTLDELRKDFGDEKGLSEAHANFTESMMNCYTAVLAEVEDAKKMSN
;
A
#
# COMPACT_ATOMS: atom_id res chain seq x y z
N MET A 1 -3.90 -23.76 33.80
CA MET A 1 -4.03 -22.36 33.30
C MET A 1 -3.21 -22.08 32.03
N ASN A 2 -2.89 -23.08 31.19
CA ASN A 2 -2.04 -22.85 29.99
C ASN A 2 -2.80 -22.93 28.65
N LYS A 3 -4.10 -23.25 28.66
CA LYS A 3 -4.90 -23.40 27.41
C LYS A 3 -5.65 -22.14 27.00
N LEU A 4 -5.90 -21.20 27.93
CA LEU A 4 -6.58 -19.94 27.64
C LEU A 4 -5.66 -18.88 27.01
N LEU A 5 -4.35 -18.96 27.26
CA LEU A 5 -3.36 -18.08 26.64
C LEU A 5 -3.20 -18.33 25.13
N LEU A 6 -3.38 -19.57 24.67
CA LEU A 6 -3.24 -19.93 23.26
C LEU A 6 -4.41 -19.44 22.37
N ILE A 7 -5.59 -19.22 22.96
CA ILE A 7 -6.78 -18.76 22.21
C ILE A 7 -6.82 -17.24 22.08
N ALA A 8 -6.28 -16.50 23.07
CA ALA A 8 -6.19 -15.05 22.99
C ALA A 8 -5.13 -14.59 21.96
N VAL A 9 -4.06 -15.36 21.78
CA VAL A 9 -2.96 -15.00 20.88
C VAL A 9 -3.37 -15.14 19.41
N SER A 10 -4.25 -16.09 19.06
CA SER A 10 -4.69 -16.31 17.67
C SER A 10 -5.63 -15.23 17.13
N THR A 11 -6.37 -14.51 17.97
CA THR A 11 -7.23 -13.39 17.51
C THR A 11 -6.46 -12.09 17.27
N PHE A 12 -5.34 -11.86 17.97
CA PHE A 12 -4.49 -10.68 17.71
C PHE A 12 -3.72 -10.75 16.39
N PHE A 13 -3.41 -11.96 15.90
CA PHE A 13 -2.73 -12.11 14.60
C PHE A 13 -3.64 -11.87 13.39
N LEU A 14 -4.97 -11.99 13.55
CA LEU A 14 -5.90 -11.83 12.42
C LEU A 14 -6.08 -10.36 12.01
N THR A 15 -6.01 -9.42 12.95
CA THR A 15 -6.12 -7.99 12.65
C THR A 15 -4.87 -7.45 11.97
N ALA A 16 -3.70 -8.01 12.29
CA ALA A 16 -2.43 -7.62 11.67
C ALA A 16 -2.33 -8.02 10.19
N CYS A 17 -3.00 -9.09 9.75
CA CYS A 17 -3.08 -9.37 8.31
C CYS A 17 -4.10 -8.47 7.59
N ALA A 18 -5.05 -7.88 8.31
CA ALA A 18 -6.13 -7.12 7.70
C ALA A 18 -5.65 -5.77 7.13
N ASP A 19 -4.77 -5.05 7.82
CA ASP A 19 -4.42 -3.70 7.37
C ASP A 19 -3.52 -3.71 6.13
N LYS A 20 -2.54 -4.63 6.05
CA LYS A 20 -1.73 -4.78 4.82
C LYS A 20 -2.63 -5.14 3.64
N LYS A 21 -3.58 -6.05 3.85
CA LYS A 21 -4.54 -6.44 2.80
C LYS A 21 -5.43 -5.28 2.36
N GLN A 22 -5.87 -4.42 3.29
CA GLN A 22 -6.61 -3.21 2.96
C GLN A 22 -5.77 -2.24 2.14
N TYR A 23 -4.48 -2.10 2.46
CA TYR A 23 -3.56 -1.28 1.68
C TYR A 23 -3.34 -1.87 0.27
N GLU A 24 -3.04 -3.16 0.17
CA GLU A 24 -2.91 -3.89 -1.10
C GLU A 24 -4.15 -3.72 -1.98
N GLN A 25 -5.35 -3.86 -1.40
CA GLN A 25 -6.61 -3.66 -2.10
C GLN A 25 -6.77 -2.21 -2.61
N ALA A 26 -6.42 -1.21 -1.78
CA ALA A 26 -6.50 0.19 -2.18
C ALA A 26 -5.55 0.50 -3.34
N VAL A 27 -4.33 -0.05 -3.32
CA VAL A 27 -3.36 0.07 -4.43
C VAL A 27 -3.89 -0.65 -5.67
N LEU A 28 -4.39 -1.88 -5.55
CA LEU A 28 -4.94 -2.63 -6.68
C LEU A 28 -6.07 -1.88 -7.38
N GLU A 29 -7.01 -1.31 -6.63
CA GLU A 29 -8.09 -0.52 -7.19
C GLU A 29 -7.60 0.73 -7.93
N GLN A 30 -6.48 1.30 -7.50
CA GLN A 30 -5.84 2.38 -8.23
C GLN A 30 -5.19 1.84 -9.52
N MET A 31 -4.45 0.74 -9.44
CA MET A 31 -3.74 0.15 -10.59
C MET A 31 -4.71 -0.28 -11.70
N GLN A 32 -5.88 -0.81 -11.34
CA GLN A 32 -6.93 -1.16 -12.30
C GLN A 32 -7.52 0.05 -13.04
N LYS A 33 -7.38 1.25 -12.48
CA LYS A 33 -7.89 2.50 -13.06
C LYS A 33 -6.84 3.25 -13.87
N GLU A 34 -5.56 3.10 -13.54
CA GLU A 34 -4.45 3.72 -14.26
C GLU A 34 -4.46 3.36 -15.74
N GLN A 35 -4.37 4.38 -16.60
CA GLN A 35 -4.43 4.20 -18.05
C GLN A 35 -3.15 3.56 -18.59
N ASP A 36 -1.99 3.96 -18.07
CA ASP A 36 -0.69 3.42 -18.50
C ASP A 36 -0.61 1.90 -18.28
N ILE A 37 -1.16 1.39 -17.18
CA ILE A 37 -1.21 -0.06 -16.91
C ILE A 37 -1.97 -0.80 -18.03
N LYS A 38 -3.06 -0.22 -18.54
CA LYS A 38 -3.83 -0.79 -19.65
C LYS A 38 -3.08 -0.68 -20.98
N ASP A 39 -2.50 0.49 -21.25
CA ASP A 39 -1.84 0.79 -22.52
C ASP A 39 -0.59 -0.08 -22.73
N TYR A 40 0.20 -0.26 -21.67
CA TYR A 40 1.37 -1.12 -21.67
C TYR A 40 1.07 -2.60 -21.37
N LYS A 41 -0.21 -2.97 -21.18
CA LYS A 41 -0.66 -4.32 -20.86
C LYS A 41 0.06 -4.92 -19.64
N ILE A 42 0.33 -4.08 -18.66
CA ILE A 42 0.92 -4.49 -17.39
C ILE A 42 -0.16 -5.22 -16.58
N ASP A 43 0.20 -6.33 -15.92
CA ASP A 43 -0.69 -6.99 -14.96
C ASP A 43 -0.88 -6.07 -13.72
N PRO A 44 -2.12 -5.63 -13.41
CA PRO A 44 -2.37 -4.79 -12.24
C PRO A 44 -1.92 -5.43 -10.92
N GLU A 45 -1.96 -6.76 -10.80
CA GLU A 45 -1.50 -7.45 -9.57
C GLU A 45 0.02 -7.38 -9.43
N LEU A 46 0.76 -7.52 -10.53
CA LEU A 46 2.22 -7.38 -10.55
C LEU A 46 2.63 -5.96 -10.14
N MET A 47 1.99 -4.95 -10.72
CA MET A 47 2.24 -3.55 -10.35
C MET A 47 1.90 -3.30 -8.88
N THR A 48 0.75 -3.79 -8.42
CA THR A 48 0.31 -3.65 -7.02
C THR A 48 1.35 -4.20 -6.06
N LYS A 49 1.85 -5.42 -6.34
CA LYS A 49 2.89 -6.04 -5.52
C LYS A 49 4.15 -5.18 -5.46
N CYS A 50 4.64 -4.74 -6.61
CA CYS A 50 5.83 -3.88 -6.66
C CYS A 50 5.64 -2.61 -5.82
N VAL A 51 4.50 -1.93 -6.00
CA VAL A 51 4.22 -0.65 -5.33
C VAL A 51 4.11 -0.87 -3.83
N VAL A 52 3.37 -1.89 -3.38
CA VAL A 52 3.25 -2.20 -1.95
C VAL A 52 4.61 -2.52 -1.33
N ASP A 53 5.43 -3.35 -1.99
CA ASP A 53 6.75 -3.72 -1.46
C ASP A 53 7.70 -2.50 -1.42
N THR A 54 7.70 -1.67 -2.47
CA THR A 54 8.56 -0.48 -2.56
C THR A 54 8.15 0.60 -1.57
N THR A 55 6.86 0.95 -1.53
CA THR A 55 6.32 1.96 -0.59
C THR A 55 6.53 1.55 0.86
N SER A 56 6.37 0.26 1.16
CA SER A 56 6.60 -0.32 2.47
C SER A 56 8.04 -0.14 2.94
N THR A 57 9.02 0.00 2.04
CA THR A 57 10.41 0.18 2.48
C THR A 57 10.61 1.47 3.30
N ASN A 58 9.83 2.51 3.00
CA ASN A 58 9.96 3.83 3.63
C ASN A 58 8.87 4.16 4.66
N MET A 59 7.92 3.25 4.94
CA MET A 59 6.98 3.50 6.05
C MET A 59 7.58 3.14 7.42
N PRO A 60 7.04 3.68 8.53
CA PRO A 60 7.46 3.34 9.88
C PRO A 60 7.33 1.84 10.22
N GLY A 61 8.17 1.37 11.15
CA GLY A 61 8.15 0.00 11.68
C GLY A 61 9.23 -0.91 11.08
N VAL A 62 9.81 -1.80 11.89
CA VAL A 62 11.00 -2.58 11.50
C VAL A 62 10.66 -3.80 10.65
N PHE A 63 9.45 -4.35 10.80
CA PHE A 63 8.99 -5.54 10.06
C PHE A 63 7.48 -5.46 9.79
N ALA A 64 6.97 -6.36 8.94
CA ALA A 64 5.60 -6.29 8.41
C ALA A 64 4.48 -6.25 9.47
N LEU A 65 4.70 -6.85 10.65
CA LEU A 65 3.73 -6.96 11.74
C LEU A 65 4.02 -5.98 12.90
N ASP A 66 4.99 -5.08 12.75
CA ASP A 66 5.26 -4.02 13.71
C ASP A 66 4.02 -3.12 13.85
N PRO A 67 3.56 -2.76 15.07
CA PRO A 67 2.38 -1.91 15.24
C PRO A 67 2.45 -0.59 14.44
N ASN A 68 3.64 0.02 14.31
CA ASN A 68 3.82 1.23 13.51
C ASN A 68 3.68 0.95 12.02
N ARG A 69 4.15 -0.23 11.56
CA ARG A 69 3.94 -0.70 10.19
C ARG A 69 2.46 -0.91 9.89
N MET A 70 1.75 -1.52 10.84
CA MET A 70 0.32 -1.78 10.71
C MET A 70 -0.48 -0.48 10.63
N MET A 71 -0.17 0.50 11.48
CA MET A 71 -0.77 1.83 11.41
C MET A 71 -0.43 2.54 10.11
N ALA A 72 0.80 2.43 9.62
CA ALA A 72 1.18 3.00 8.33
C ALA A 72 0.34 2.43 7.19
N TYR A 73 0.12 1.11 7.12
CA TYR A 73 -0.77 0.51 6.12
C TYR A 73 -2.18 1.09 6.17
N ARG A 74 -2.76 1.25 7.37
CA ARG A 74 -4.09 1.88 7.52
C ARG A 74 -4.10 3.31 7.00
N ASN A 75 -3.09 4.10 7.35
CA ASN A 75 -3.02 5.51 6.97
C ASN A 75 -2.83 5.68 5.46
N TYR A 76 -1.98 4.86 4.84
CA TYR A 76 -1.83 4.85 3.38
C TYR A 76 -3.12 4.38 2.69
N ALA A 77 -3.78 3.32 3.19
CA ALA A 77 -5.06 2.88 2.64
C ALA A 77 -6.13 3.98 2.72
N LYS A 78 -6.19 4.71 3.84
CA LYS A 78 -7.07 5.87 4.03
C LYS A 78 -6.72 7.01 3.06
N MET A 79 -5.44 7.30 2.88
CA MET A 79 -4.94 8.31 1.94
C MET A 79 -5.40 8.01 0.50
N LEU A 80 -5.20 6.78 0.03
CA LEU A 80 -5.62 6.37 -1.32
C LEU A 80 -7.13 6.36 -1.52
N ASN A 81 -7.90 6.18 -0.44
CA ASN A 81 -9.36 6.18 -0.47
C ASN A 81 -9.97 7.54 -0.08
N LEU A 82 -9.18 8.61 0.05
CA LEU A 82 -9.66 9.94 0.44
C LEU A 82 -10.86 10.40 -0.41
N ALA A 83 -10.79 10.22 -1.73
CA ALA A 83 -11.84 10.61 -2.67
C ALA A 83 -13.14 9.79 -2.53
N LYS A 84 -13.09 8.63 -1.87
CA LYS A 84 -14.26 7.77 -1.58
C LYS A 84 -14.87 8.03 -0.21
N SER A 85 -14.25 8.89 0.60
CA SER A 85 -14.76 9.23 1.92
C SER A 85 -16.09 9.97 1.82
N GLU A 86 -17.00 9.69 2.75
CA GLU A 86 -18.26 10.44 2.92
C GLU A 86 -18.00 11.93 3.22
N ASP A 87 -16.91 12.24 3.91
CA ASP A 87 -16.45 13.60 4.19
C ASP A 87 -14.95 13.76 3.90
N PRO A 88 -14.56 14.03 2.64
CA PRO A 88 -13.16 14.14 2.25
C PRO A 88 -12.41 15.25 2.98
N LYS A 89 -13.07 16.35 3.37
CA LYS A 89 -12.40 17.44 4.09
C LYS A 89 -12.00 16.99 5.49
N LYS A 90 -12.93 16.37 6.21
CA LYS A 90 -12.64 15.80 7.53
C LYS A 90 -11.59 14.69 7.44
N THR A 91 -11.67 13.81 6.45
CA THR A 91 -10.68 12.74 6.26
C THR A 91 -9.29 13.29 5.96
N LEU A 92 -9.19 14.38 5.19
CA LEU A 92 -7.91 15.07 4.97
C LEU A 92 -7.32 15.63 6.27
N ASP A 93 -8.15 16.24 7.11
CA ASP A 93 -7.71 16.76 8.42
C ASP A 93 -7.26 15.67 9.38
N GLU A 94 -7.91 14.50 9.33
CA GLU A 94 -7.45 13.33 10.07
C GLU A 94 -6.14 12.77 9.51
N LEU A 95 -6.01 12.68 8.18
CA LEU A 95 -4.78 12.20 7.53
C LEU A 95 -3.57 13.06 7.90
N ARG A 96 -3.72 14.39 7.95
CA ARG A 96 -2.66 15.29 8.44
C ARG A 96 -2.20 14.92 9.85
N LYS A 97 -3.12 14.52 10.74
CA LYS A 97 -2.77 14.08 12.10
C LYS A 97 -2.19 12.68 12.13
N ASP A 98 -2.76 11.77 11.33
CA ASP A 98 -2.35 10.36 11.23
C ASP A 98 -0.90 10.24 10.71
N PHE A 99 -0.46 11.19 9.87
CA PHE A 99 0.92 11.33 9.40
C PHE A 99 1.76 12.34 10.19
N GLY A 100 1.26 12.82 11.34
CA GLY A 100 1.92 13.78 12.22
C GLY A 100 1.57 15.23 11.92
N ASP A 101 1.75 15.67 10.67
CA ASP A 101 1.35 16.99 10.19
C ASP A 101 1.12 17.01 8.65
N GLU A 102 0.92 18.21 8.09
CA GLU A 102 0.79 18.40 6.65
C GLU A 102 2.03 17.97 5.86
N LYS A 103 3.22 18.15 6.45
CA LYS A 103 4.48 17.77 5.82
C LYS A 103 4.61 16.26 5.77
N GLY A 104 4.31 15.55 6.86
CA GLY A 104 4.30 14.09 6.90
C GLY A 104 3.31 13.47 5.93
N LEU A 105 2.12 14.05 5.77
CA LEU A 105 1.16 13.62 4.74
C LEU A 105 1.71 13.82 3.33
N SER A 106 2.34 14.98 3.07
CA SER A 106 2.97 15.25 1.78
C SER A 106 4.12 14.28 1.48
N GLU A 107 4.96 13.97 2.47
CA GLU A 107 6.05 13.00 2.35
C GLU A 107 5.52 11.58 2.09
N ALA A 108 4.42 11.18 2.73
CA ALA A 108 3.77 9.90 2.47
C ALA A 108 3.21 9.80 1.04
N HIS A 109 2.59 10.88 0.55
CA HIS A 109 2.14 10.97 -0.83
C HIS A 109 3.31 10.92 -1.84
N ALA A 110 4.42 11.57 -1.52
CA ALA A 110 5.65 11.53 -2.32
C ALA A 110 6.23 10.12 -2.37
N ASN A 111 6.36 9.44 -1.23
CA ASN A 111 6.82 8.05 -1.17
C ASN A 111 5.95 7.11 -2.02
N PHE A 112 4.62 7.28 -1.98
CA PHE A 112 3.72 6.51 -2.84
C PHE A 112 3.98 6.77 -4.33
N THR A 113 4.07 8.05 -4.71
CA THR A 113 4.26 8.46 -6.10
C THR A 113 5.63 8.02 -6.65
N GLU A 114 6.69 8.18 -5.87
CA GLU A 114 8.03 7.71 -6.24
C GLU A 114 8.08 6.19 -6.42
N SER A 115 7.43 5.46 -5.51
CA SER A 115 7.34 4.00 -5.61
C SER A 115 6.58 3.56 -6.87
N MET A 116 5.49 4.25 -7.23
CA MET A 116 4.77 4.04 -8.49
C MET A 116 5.70 4.20 -9.70
N MET A 117 6.45 5.31 -9.77
CA MET A 117 7.35 5.58 -10.89
C MET A 117 8.51 4.58 -10.98
N ASN A 118 9.08 4.20 -9.83
CA ASN A 118 10.12 3.18 -9.75
C ASN A 118 9.57 1.82 -10.25
N CYS A 119 8.33 1.48 -9.88
CA CYS A 119 7.70 0.24 -10.30
C CYS A 119 7.33 0.22 -11.78
N TYR A 120 6.89 1.34 -12.37
CA TYR A 120 6.74 1.43 -13.82
C TYR A 120 8.05 1.11 -14.53
N THR A 121 9.16 1.68 -14.07
CA THR A 121 10.48 1.45 -14.67
C THR A 121 10.88 -0.03 -14.58
N ALA A 122 10.72 -0.65 -13.41
CA ALA A 122 11.09 -2.04 -13.19
C ALA A 122 10.19 -3.02 -13.96
N VAL A 123 8.87 -2.87 -13.86
CA VAL A 123 7.91 -3.79 -14.45
C VAL A 123 7.91 -3.73 -15.98
N LEU A 124 8.09 -2.54 -16.57
CA LEU A 124 8.21 -2.43 -18.03
C LEU A 124 9.44 -3.17 -18.55
N ALA A 125 10.58 -3.07 -17.86
CA ALA A 125 11.78 -3.81 -18.23
C ALA A 125 11.53 -5.34 -18.19
N GLU A 126 10.86 -5.83 -17.15
CA GLU A 126 10.49 -7.25 -17.02
C GLU A 126 9.55 -7.71 -18.15
N VAL A 127 8.54 -6.91 -18.49
CA VAL A 127 7.59 -7.20 -19.57
C VAL A 127 8.28 -7.23 -20.94
N GLU A 128 9.19 -6.29 -21.21
CA GLU A 128 9.96 -6.25 -22.44
C GLU A 128 10.87 -7.47 -22.58
N ASP A 129 11.56 -7.86 -21.52
CA ASP A 129 12.47 -9.01 -21.54
C ASP A 129 11.71 -10.32 -21.70
N ALA A 130 10.57 -10.49 -21.02
CA ALA A 130 9.68 -11.63 -21.22
C ALA A 130 9.18 -11.76 -22.67
N LYS A 131 8.94 -10.62 -23.35
CA LYS A 131 8.55 -10.59 -24.76
C LYS A 131 9.70 -10.96 -25.70
N LYS A 132 10.94 -10.58 -25.38
CA LYS A 132 12.13 -11.01 -26.16
C LYS A 132 12.39 -12.51 -26.03
N MET A 133 12.11 -13.10 -24.86
CA MET A 133 12.32 -14.54 -24.60
C MET A 133 11.22 -15.46 -25.17
N SER A 134 10.10 -14.89 -25.61
CA SER A 134 8.95 -15.63 -26.16
C SER A 134 8.81 -15.56 -27.68
N ASN A 135 9.73 -14.86 -28.38
CA ASN A 135 9.86 -14.84 -29.84
C ASN A 135 11.14 -15.57 -30.29
#